data_AF-A0AA38CIK3-F1
#
_entry.id   AF-A0AA38CIK3-F1
#
_cell.length_a   1.000
_cell.length_b   1.000
_cell.length_c   1.000
_cell.angle_alpha   90.00
_cell.angle_beta   90.00
_cell.angle_gamma   90.00
#
_symmetry.space_group_name_H-M   'P 1'
#
loop_
_entity.id
_entity.type
_entity.pdbx_description
1 polymer ?
#
loop_
_entity_poly.entity_id
_entity_poly.type
_entity_poly.pdbx_seq_one_letter_code
_entity_poly.pdbx_strand_id
1 'polypeptide(L)'
;DGHELNPPTDSGDSSSAPTDDGSIPEAPTQSDHKPYTADVPTYGSTPTDNIPHIPEVPMQGIGEGSCDFWSSNFGSWPDILSTMSTIASIFGKPASSMFPSSMTLLQALQNSKSDAYSSLLKQASASMLNAFAYNNFEFSPEDVKAKFGAALTSPRAAAAQASEFARANLDLK
;
A
#
# COMPACT_ATOMS: atom_id res chain seq x y z
N ASP A 1 15.47 -65.89 11.85
CA ASP A 1 15.64 -64.61 11.16
C ASP A 1 16.97 -64.59 10.44
N GLY A 2 17.06 -64.59 9.12
CA GLY A 2 16.11 -64.21 8.10
C GLY A 2 17.00 -63.73 6.97
N HIS A 3 17.12 -64.60 5.96
CA HIS A 3 17.86 -64.56 4.70
C HIS A 3 18.47 -63.20 4.25
N GLU A 4 19.78 -63.11 3.95
CA GLU A 4 20.46 -63.69 2.77
C GLU A 4 19.85 -63.06 1.49
N LEU A 5 20.59 -62.32 0.66
CA LEU A 5 21.53 -62.91 -0.29
C LEU A 5 22.31 -61.81 -1.04
N ASN A 6 23.50 -62.27 -1.42
CA ASN A 6 24.60 -61.64 -2.10
C ASN A 6 24.31 -61.47 -3.64
N PRO A 7 25.29 -60.99 -4.46
CA PRO A 7 25.17 -60.23 -5.72
C PRO A 7 24.96 -61.20 -6.94
N PRO A 8 25.11 -60.91 -8.28
CA PRO A 8 26.14 -60.08 -8.98
C PRO A 8 25.73 -59.45 -10.35
N THR A 9 26.75 -58.92 -11.05
CA THR A 9 27.04 -59.05 -12.50
C THR A 9 26.61 -57.99 -13.52
N ASP A 10 27.66 -57.50 -14.17
CA ASP A 10 27.85 -56.91 -15.50
C ASP A 10 27.21 -57.70 -16.66
N SER A 11 26.80 -56.99 -17.72
CA SER A 11 26.91 -57.36 -19.16
C SER A 11 25.71 -56.89 -20.01
N GLY A 12 25.99 -56.32 -21.18
CA GLY A 12 25.28 -56.72 -22.41
C GLY A 12 24.36 -55.71 -23.12
N ASP A 13 24.98 -54.85 -23.93
CA ASP A 13 24.71 -54.53 -25.34
C ASP A 13 23.31 -54.69 -26.02
N SER A 14 23.03 -53.69 -26.87
CA SER A 14 22.30 -53.71 -28.15
C SER A 14 20.76 -53.59 -28.25
N SER A 15 20.35 -52.34 -28.51
CA SER A 15 19.67 -51.86 -29.73
C SER A 15 18.24 -52.31 -30.09
N SER A 16 17.30 -51.34 -30.10
CA SER A 16 16.44 -51.00 -31.26
C SER A 16 15.72 -49.64 -31.05
N ALA A 17 16.02 -48.66 -31.92
CA ALA A 17 15.19 -47.48 -32.24
C ALA A 17 14.10 -47.90 -33.28
N PRO A 18 13.07 -47.11 -33.69
CA PRO A 18 12.89 -45.64 -33.78
C PRO A 18 11.56 -45.14 -33.13
N THR A 19 11.21 -43.86 -32.96
CA THR A 19 10.92 -42.79 -33.94
C THR A 19 10.82 -41.42 -33.26
N ASP A 20 11.45 -40.42 -33.89
CA ASP A 20 11.00 -39.03 -34.14
C ASP A 20 9.77 -38.50 -33.36
N ASP A 21 9.97 -37.51 -32.48
CA ASP A 21 9.51 -36.12 -32.67
C ASP A 21 9.89 -35.31 -31.42
N GLY A 22 10.66 -34.24 -31.61
CA GLY A 22 11.13 -33.39 -30.52
C GLY A 22 10.05 -32.41 -30.06
N SER A 23 9.93 -32.18 -28.76
CA SER A 23 9.38 -30.93 -28.24
C SER A 23 9.83 -30.65 -26.81
N ILE A 24 10.39 -29.45 -26.65
CA ILE A 24 10.87 -28.79 -25.45
C ILE A 24 9.65 -28.44 -24.58
N PRO A 25 9.66 -28.61 -23.24
CA PRO A 25 8.61 -28.03 -22.41
C PRO A 25 8.77 -26.50 -22.35
N GLU A 26 7.82 -25.81 -22.99
CA GLU A 26 7.65 -24.35 -23.02
C GLU A 26 7.45 -23.72 -21.64
N ALA A 27 7.99 -22.52 -21.48
CA ALA A 27 7.78 -21.62 -20.35
C ALA A 27 6.31 -21.15 -20.28
N PRO A 28 5.75 -20.90 -19.08
CA PRO A 28 4.37 -20.47 -18.96
C PRO A 28 4.17 -19.05 -19.51
N THR A 29 3.20 -18.94 -20.41
CA THR A 29 2.87 -17.81 -21.24
C THR A 29 2.15 -16.68 -20.48
N GLN A 30 2.51 -15.47 -20.88
CA GLN A 30 1.95 -14.17 -20.55
C GLN A 30 0.42 -14.14 -20.70
N SER A 31 -0.31 -13.83 -19.61
CA SER A 31 -1.76 -13.68 -19.62
C SER A 31 -2.19 -12.34 -20.23
N ASP A 32 -3.14 -12.41 -21.16
CA ASP A 32 -3.74 -11.33 -21.93
C ASP A 32 -4.21 -10.12 -21.09
N HIS A 33 -3.61 -8.95 -21.35
CA HIS A 33 -4.15 -7.67 -20.90
C HIS A 33 -5.34 -7.28 -21.80
N LYS A 34 -6.56 -7.46 -21.29
CA LYS A 34 -7.76 -6.81 -21.84
C LYS A 34 -7.62 -5.28 -21.68
N PRO A 35 -8.00 -4.46 -22.68
CA PRO A 35 -8.01 -3.01 -22.50
C PRO A 35 -9.00 -2.64 -21.38
N TYR A 36 -8.52 -1.90 -20.38
CA TYR A 36 -9.30 -1.39 -19.27
C TYR A 36 -10.12 -0.20 -19.76
N THR A 37 -11.35 -0.46 -20.22
CA THR A 37 -12.34 0.61 -20.42
C THR A 37 -12.80 1.05 -19.03
N ALA A 38 -12.53 2.29 -18.65
CA ALA A 38 -13.02 2.86 -17.41
C ALA A 38 -14.54 3.06 -17.51
N ASP A 39 -15.31 2.13 -16.96
CA ASP A 39 -16.72 2.36 -16.68
C ASP A 39 -16.82 3.38 -15.53
N VAL A 40 -17.33 4.58 -15.82
CA VAL A 40 -17.70 5.59 -14.82
C VAL A 40 -19.03 5.14 -14.20
N PRO A 41 -19.11 4.74 -12.93
CA PRO A 41 -20.41 4.46 -12.35
C PRO A 41 -21.02 5.78 -11.85
N THR A 42 -22.05 6.23 -12.56
CA THR A 42 -22.97 7.26 -12.09
C THR A 42 -23.78 6.69 -10.93
N TYR A 43 -23.37 6.94 -9.69
CA TYR A 43 -24.18 6.60 -8.52
C TYR A 43 -25.08 7.79 -8.15
N GLY A 44 -26.39 7.55 -8.27
CA GLY A 44 -27.43 8.48 -7.85
C GLY A 44 -27.39 8.73 -6.35
N SER A 45 -27.53 9.99 -5.99
CA SER A 45 -27.64 10.46 -4.60
C SER A 45 -28.87 9.86 -3.93
N THR A 46 -28.67 9.10 -2.86
CA THR A 46 -29.72 8.78 -1.88
C THR A 46 -29.51 9.63 -0.62
N PRO A 47 -30.58 10.14 0.01
CA PRO A 47 -30.44 11.01 1.17
C PRO A 47 -30.16 10.15 2.40
N THR A 48 -28.92 10.18 2.92
CA THR A 48 -28.57 9.48 4.16
C THR A 48 -28.50 10.49 5.31
N ASP A 49 -29.61 10.56 6.03
CA ASP A 49 -29.72 11.21 7.33
C ASP A 49 -28.89 10.39 8.35
N ASN A 50 -27.95 11.04 9.07
CA ASN A 50 -27.13 10.53 10.20
C ASN A 50 -25.73 9.93 9.95
N ILE A 51 -25.00 10.34 8.91
CA ILE A 51 -23.53 10.23 8.95
C ILE A 51 -23.00 11.42 9.78
N PRO A 52 -22.15 11.23 10.82
CA PRO A 52 -21.45 12.34 11.44
C PRO A 52 -20.64 13.04 10.34
N HIS A 53 -21.06 14.26 10.00
CA HIS A 53 -20.43 15.09 8.98
C HIS A 53 -18.97 15.33 9.39
N ILE A 54 -18.08 14.53 8.81
CA ILE A 54 -16.65 14.78 8.80
C ILE A 54 -16.50 16.12 8.09
N PRO A 55 -15.90 17.15 8.72
CA PRO A 55 -15.64 18.39 8.02
C PRO A 55 -14.72 18.08 6.84
N GLU A 56 -15.27 18.14 5.64
CA GLU A 56 -14.48 18.21 4.41
C GLU A 56 -13.64 19.47 4.51
N VAL A 57 -12.36 19.32 4.84
CA VAL A 57 -11.43 20.45 4.79
C VAL A 57 -11.35 20.88 3.33
N PRO A 58 -11.67 22.14 3.00
CA PRO A 58 -11.68 22.57 1.61
C PRO A 58 -10.28 22.39 1.01
N MET A 59 -10.21 21.70 -0.14
CA MET A 59 -9.02 21.63 -1.01
C MET A 59 -8.68 23.05 -1.50
N GLN A 60 -8.01 23.85 -0.69
CA GLN A 60 -7.48 25.15 -1.09
C GLN A 60 -6.04 24.98 -1.53
N GLY A 61 -5.84 24.88 -2.84
CA GLY A 61 -4.51 24.73 -3.46
C GLY A 61 -3.88 23.38 -3.17
N ILE A 62 -3.11 22.85 -4.13
CA ILE A 62 -2.24 21.72 -3.85
C ILE A 62 -1.08 22.27 -3.04
N GLY A 63 -1.26 22.44 -1.72
CA GLY A 63 -0.17 22.81 -0.82
C GLY A 63 0.94 21.77 -0.98
N GLU A 64 2.20 22.21 -1.03
CA GLU A 64 3.37 21.35 -1.29
C GLU A 64 3.54 20.22 -0.26
N GLY A 65 2.83 20.26 0.86
CA GLY A 65 2.79 19.18 1.85
C GLY A 65 1.52 18.34 1.85
N SER A 66 0.56 18.63 0.97
CA SER A 66 -0.72 17.94 0.93
C SER A 66 -0.59 16.50 0.45
N CYS A 67 -1.58 15.67 0.81
CA CYS A 67 -1.69 14.31 0.30
C CYS A 67 -1.75 14.25 -1.24
N ASP A 68 -2.43 15.21 -1.87
CA ASP A 68 -2.61 15.20 -3.33
C ASP A 68 -1.32 15.64 -4.04
N PHE A 69 -0.54 16.56 -3.44
CA PHE A 69 0.81 16.90 -3.88
C PHE A 69 1.68 15.64 -3.92
N TRP A 70 1.80 14.94 -2.79
CA TRP A 70 2.64 13.76 -2.68
C TRP A 70 2.18 12.61 -3.59
N SER A 71 0.88 12.47 -3.79
CA SER A 71 0.31 11.47 -4.72
C SER A 71 0.58 11.76 -6.20
N SER A 72 0.99 12.98 -6.55
CA SER A 72 1.24 13.41 -7.94
C SER A 72 2.70 13.76 -8.21
N ASN A 73 3.53 13.95 -7.17
CA ASN A 73 4.92 14.40 -7.28
C ASN A 73 5.90 13.35 -6.73
N PHE A 74 5.93 12.17 -7.34
CA PHE A 74 6.79 11.06 -6.87
C PHE A 74 8.28 11.40 -6.84
N GLY A 75 8.74 12.27 -7.78
CA GLY A 75 10.14 12.69 -7.85
C GLY A 75 10.59 13.58 -6.70
N SER A 76 9.66 14.09 -5.89
CA SER A 76 9.96 14.93 -4.72
C SER A 76 10.01 14.13 -3.42
N TRP A 77 9.72 12.82 -3.46
CA TRP A 77 9.69 12.00 -2.25
C TRP A 77 11.08 11.94 -1.60
N PRO A 78 11.17 12.03 -0.26
CA PRO A 78 12.43 11.84 0.46
C PRO A 78 13.05 10.48 0.11
N ASP A 79 14.37 10.42 -0.13
CA ASP A 79 15.07 9.19 -0.55
C ASP A 79 14.87 7.99 0.39
N ILE A 80 14.58 8.26 1.66
CA ILE A 80 14.30 7.23 2.68
C ILE A 80 12.90 6.60 2.53
N LEU A 81 11.98 7.25 1.83
CA LEU A 81 10.63 6.78 1.56
C LEU A 81 10.45 6.51 0.06
N SER A 82 10.22 5.25 -0.28
CA SER A 82 9.81 4.86 -1.62
C SER A 82 8.28 4.81 -1.73
N THR A 83 7.73 5.02 -2.92
CA THR A 83 6.32 4.74 -3.22
C THR A 83 5.91 3.29 -2.97
N MET A 84 6.89 2.37 -2.90
CA MET A 84 6.71 0.96 -2.57
C MET A 84 6.85 0.66 -1.07
N SER A 85 7.26 1.62 -0.25
CA SER A 85 7.31 1.45 1.20
C SER A 85 5.91 1.16 1.73
N THR A 86 5.77 0.13 2.57
CA THR A 86 4.47 -0.27 3.11
C THR A 86 4.10 0.56 4.32
N ILE A 87 2.81 0.79 4.53
CA ILE A 87 2.34 1.48 5.73
C ILE A 87 2.64 0.66 7.00
N ALA A 88 2.73 -0.67 6.88
CA ALA A 88 3.11 -1.53 7.98
C ALA A 88 4.59 -1.39 8.37
N SER A 89 5.50 -1.13 7.41
CA SER A 89 6.91 -0.88 7.75
C SER A 89 7.12 0.51 8.36
N ILE A 90 6.32 1.49 7.94
CA ILE A 90 6.41 2.88 8.41
C ILE A 90 5.73 3.07 9.77
N PHE A 91 4.49 2.63 9.90
CA PHE A 91 3.65 2.85 11.08
C PHE A 91 3.61 1.65 12.04
N GLY A 92 4.18 0.51 11.65
CA GLY A 92 4.30 -0.67 12.49
C GLY A 92 2.98 -1.39 12.76
N LYS A 93 2.93 -2.06 13.92
CA LYS A 93 1.82 -2.91 14.37
C LYS A 93 0.44 -2.23 14.34
N PRO A 94 0.29 -0.94 14.75
CA PRO A 94 -1.00 -0.26 14.66
C PRO A 94 -1.56 -0.25 13.24
N ALA A 95 -0.73 0.02 12.21
CA ALA A 95 -1.19 -0.01 10.82
C ALA A 95 -1.53 -1.43 10.35
N SER A 96 -0.68 -2.42 10.65
CA SER A 96 -0.95 -3.81 10.22
C SER A 96 -2.18 -4.43 10.87
N SER A 97 -2.66 -3.88 12.00
CA SER A 97 -3.88 -4.34 12.66
C SER A 97 -5.16 -3.77 12.02
N MET A 98 -5.05 -2.64 11.33
CA MET A 98 -6.21 -1.88 10.80
C MET A 98 -6.28 -1.90 9.28
N PHE A 99 -5.15 -2.09 8.60
CA PHE A 99 -5.01 -2.01 7.16
C PHE A 99 -4.23 -3.22 6.62
N PRO A 100 -4.38 -3.56 5.32
CA PRO A 100 -3.60 -4.62 4.71
C PRO A 100 -2.10 -4.34 4.83
N SER A 101 -1.31 -5.32 5.29
CA SER A 101 0.14 -5.16 5.45
C SER A 101 0.89 -4.89 4.15
N SER A 102 0.31 -5.25 3.00
CA SER A 102 0.85 -4.98 1.67
C SER A 102 0.50 -3.59 1.13
N MET A 103 -0.34 -2.81 1.83
CA MET A 103 -0.73 -1.48 1.38
C MET A 103 0.49 -0.55 1.39
N THR A 104 0.76 0.09 0.25
CA THR A 104 1.88 1.02 0.10
C THR A 104 1.52 2.43 0.57
N LEU A 105 2.54 3.24 0.84
CA LEU A 105 2.38 4.65 1.18
C LEU A 105 1.67 5.42 0.06
N LEU A 106 1.94 5.07 -1.20
CA LEU A 106 1.24 5.66 -2.34
C LEU A 106 -0.25 5.28 -2.36
N GLN A 107 -0.58 4.02 -2.14
CA GLN A 107 -1.97 3.58 -2.05
C GLN A 107 -2.73 4.25 -0.90
N ALA A 108 -2.04 4.51 0.21
CA ALA A 108 -2.59 5.25 1.34
C ALA A 108 -2.90 6.72 0.98
N LEU A 109 -2.03 7.39 0.23
CA LEU A 109 -2.25 8.77 -0.25
C LEU A 109 -3.39 8.87 -1.27
N GLN A 110 -3.49 7.88 -2.17
CA GLN A 110 -4.52 7.80 -3.21
C GLN A 110 -5.87 7.27 -2.70
N ASN A 111 -5.96 6.92 -1.41
CA ASN A 111 -7.18 6.39 -0.84
C ASN A 111 -8.31 7.43 -0.95
N SER A 112 -9.37 7.09 -1.69
CA SER A 112 -10.55 7.92 -1.93
C SER A 112 -11.70 7.64 -0.95
N LYS A 113 -11.52 6.73 0.00
CA LYS A 113 -12.54 6.41 0.98
C LYS A 113 -12.70 7.55 1.98
N SER A 114 -13.92 8.05 2.11
CA SER A 114 -14.30 9.10 3.07
C SER A 114 -14.67 8.52 4.44
N ASP A 115 -13.82 7.65 4.99
CA ASP A 115 -13.95 7.16 6.36
C ASP A 115 -12.86 7.75 7.27
N ALA A 116 -13.11 7.77 8.57
CA ALA A 116 -12.21 8.44 9.52
C ALA A 116 -10.81 7.80 9.57
N TYR A 117 -10.71 6.49 9.39
CA TYR A 117 -9.43 5.78 9.41
C TYR A 117 -8.67 5.96 8.10
N SER A 118 -9.35 5.93 6.95
CA SER A 118 -8.76 6.27 5.65
C SER A 118 -8.31 7.72 5.61
N SER A 119 -9.09 8.64 6.18
CA SER A 119 -8.71 10.05 6.31
C SER A 119 -7.47 10.22 7.18
N LEU A 120 -7.44 9.55 8.34
CA LEU A 120 -6.26 9.52 9.21
C LEU A 120 -5.04 8.98 8.46
N LEU A 121 -5.19 7.85 7.77
CA LEU A 121 -4.10 7.20 7.05
C LEU A 121 -3.55 8.09 5.93
N LYS A 122 -4.43 8.71 5.13
CA LYS A 122 -4.07 9.63 4.05
C LYS A 122 -3.29 10.84 4.59
N GLN A 123 -3.79 11.47 5.64
CA GLN A 123 -3.16 12.67 6.21
C GLN A 123 -1.86 12.34 6.97
N ALA A 124 -1.82 11.24 7.72
CA ALA A 124 -0.60 10.78 8.40
C ALA A 124 0.50 10.38 7.41
N SER A 125 0.14 9.81 6.25
CA SER A 125 1.09 9.48 5.19
C SER A 125 1.75 10.74 4.62
N ALA A 126 0.95 11.78 4.37
CA ALA A 126 1.47 13.08 3.94
C ALA A 126 2.33 13.75 5.03
N SER A 127 1.90 13.70 6.29
CA SER A 127 2.69 14.22 7.43
C SER A 127 4.01 13.49 7.60
N MET A 128 4.05 12.17 7.36
CA MET A 128 5.28 11.40 7.38
C MET A 128 6.25 11.88 6.30
N LEU A 129 5.77 12.08 5.07
CA LEU A 129 6.57 12.61 3.98
C LEU A 129 7.08 14.01 4.31
N ASN A 130 6.21 14.88 4.84
CA ASN A 130 6.60 16.23 5.26
C ASN A 130 7.67 16.23 6.36
N ALA A 131 7.55 15.32 7.34
CA ALA A 131 8.51 15.20 8.43
C ALA A 131 9.92 14.80 7.98
N PHE A 132 10.04 14.13 6.83
CA PHE A 132 11.33 13.82 6.22
C PHE A 132 11.78 14.85 5.18
N ALA A 133 10.83 15.51 4.49
CA ALA A 133 11.12 16.49 3.44
C ALA A 133 11.47 17.88 3.99
N TYR A 134 10.88 18.29 5.11
CA TYR A 134 10.98 19.65 5.64
C TYR A 134 11.47 19.66 7.08
N ASN A 135 12.62 20.30 7.33
CA ASN A 135 13.22 20.41 8.66
C ASN A 135 12.36 21.19 9.68
N ASN A 136 11.46 22.06 9.22
CA ASN A 136 10.61 22.90 10.07
C ASN A 136 9.17 22.40 10.18
N PHE A 137 8.89 21.16 9.75
CA PHE A 137 7.56 20.59 9.86
C PHE A 137 7.13 20.42 11.33
N GLU A 138 5.83 20.60 11.61
CA GLU A 138 5.27 20.62 12.98
C GLU A 138 5.47 19.29 13.73
N PHE A 139 5.61 18.16 13.02
CA PHE A 139 5.75 16.84 13.62
C PHE A 139 7.04 16.15 13.20
N SER A 140 7.70 15.47 14.15
CA SER A 140 8.76 14.52 13.79
C SER A 140 8.17 13.20 13.25
N PRO A 141 8.93 12.37 12.52
CA PRO A 141 8.45 11.07 12.06
C PRO A 141 7.93 10.17 13.21
N GLU A 142 8.56 10.25 14.39
CA GLU A 142 8.14 9.49 15.57
C GLU A 142 6.83 10.02 16.17
N ASP A 143 6.62 11.36 16.17
CA ASP A 143 5.35 11.96 16.59
C ASP A 143 4.21 11.52 15.68
N VAL A 144 4.45 11.49 14.37
CA VAL A 144 3.43 11.05 13.39
C VAL A 144 3.05 9.59 13.65
N LYS A 145 4.02 8.68 13.90
CA LYS A 145 3.73 7.27 14.24
C LYS A 145 2.93 7.14 15.54
N ALA A 146 3.36 7.85 16.59
CA ALA A 146 2.73 7.78 17.90
C ALA A 146 1.28 8.30 17.85
N LYS A 147 1.07 9.47 17.24
CA LYS A 147 -0.26 10.08 17.06
C LYS A 147 -1.16 9.22 16.18
N PHE A 148 -0.64 8.69 15.08
CA PHE A 148 -1.37 7.75 14.23
C PHE A 148 -1.85 6.53 15.03
N GLY A 149 -0.95 5.87 15.76
CA GLY A 149 -1.30 4.70 16.56
C GLY A 149 -2.34 4.97 17.64
N ALA A 150 -2.22 6.11 18.34
CA ALA A 150 -3.17 6.52 19.38
C ALA A 150 -4.57 6.83 18.81
N ALA A 151 -4.62 7.39 17.61
CA ALA A 151 -5.87 7.79 16.96
C ALA A 151 -6.69 6.62 16.40
N LEU A 152 -6.08 5.43 16.21
CA LEU A 152 -6.79 4.22 15.76
C LEU A 152 -7.76 3.63 16.80
N THR A 153 -7.77 4.15 18.03
CA THR A 153 -8.65 3.67 19.11
C THR A 153 -10.13 3.92 18.87
N SER A 154 -10.49 4.92 18.05
CA SER A 154 -11.88 5.17 17.67
C SER A 154 -12.00 6.03 16.41
N PRO A 155 -13.15 5.98 15.69
CA PRO A 155 -13.37 6.84 14.53
C PRO A 155 -13.31 8.34 14.86
N ARG A 156 -13.75 8.72 16.06
CA ARG A 156 -13.69 10.12 16.51
C ARG A 156 -12.25 10.58 16.72
N ALA A 157 -11.42 9.77 17.36
CA ALA A 157 -10.00 10.07 17.55
C ALA A 157 -9.26 10.12 16.20
N ALA A 158 -9.58 9.18 15.30
CA ALA A 158 -9.04 9.15 13.94
C ALA A 158 -9.38 10.42 13.16
N ALA A 159 -10.65 10.85 13.16
CA ALA A 159 -11.07 12.07 12.47
C ALA A 159 -10.40 13.32 13.06
N ALA A 160 -10.34 13.45 14.39
CA ALA A 160 -9.69 14.59 15.04
C ALA A 160 -8.20 14.68 14.69
N GLN A 161 -7.47 13.56 14.77
CA GLN A 161 -6.06 13.52 14.44
C GLN A 161 -5.80 13.71 12.93
N ALA A 162 -6.70 13.23 12.06
CA ALA A 162 -6.64 13.48 10.62
C ALA A 162 -6.73 14.98 10.32
N SER A 163 -7.63 15.71 11.00
CA SER A 163 -7.73 17.18 10.85
C SER A 163 -6.49 17.92 11.35
N GLU A 164 -5.87 17.47 12.45
CA GLU A 164 -4.59 18.03 12.91
C GLU A 164 -3.48 17.85 11.88
N PHE A 165 -3.32 16.64 11.35
CA PHE A 165 -2.34 16.36 10.30
C PHE A 165 -2.62 17.17 9.03
N ALA A 166 -3.88 17.25 8.60
CA ALA A 166 -4.26 18.05 7.42
C ALA A 166 -3.87 19.52 7.57
N ARG A 167 -4.10 20.12 8.75
CA ARG A 167 -3.70 21.51 9.02
C ARG A 167 -2.18 21.67 8.95
N ALA A 168 -1.42 20.81 9.63
CA ALA A 168 0.04 20.88 9.63
C ALA A 168 0.62 20.69 8.22
N ASN A 169 0.04 19.78 7.43
CA ASN A 169 0.46 19.52 6.04
C ASN A 169 0.31 20.73 5.12
N LEU A 170 -0.58 21.66 5.46
CA LEU A 170 -0.80 22.90 4.70
C LEU A 170 -0.08 24.12 5.31
N ASP A 171 0.43 24.01 6.54
CA ASP A 171 1.15 25.07 7.26
C ASP A 171 2.68 24.87 7.18
N LEU A 172 3.18 24.48 6.00
CA LEU A 172 4.62 24.43 5.76
C LEU A 172 5.19 25.87 5.79
N LYS A 173 6.32 26.05 6.49
CA LYS A 173 6.99 27.34 6.73
C LYS A 173 8.30 27.46 5.98
#